data_AF-S2Y3S6-F1
#
_entry.id   AF-S2Y3S6-F1
#
_cell.length_a   1.000
_cell.length_b   1.000
_cell.length_c   1.000
_cell.angle_alpha   90.00
_cell.angle_beta   90.00
_cell.angle_gamma   90.00
#
_symmetry.space_group_name_H-M   'P 1'
#
loop_
_entity.id
_entity.type
_entity.pdbx_description
1 polymer ?
#
loop_
_entity_poly.entity_id
_entity_poly.type
_entity_poly.pdbx_seq_one_letter_code
_entity_poly.pdbx_strand_id
1 'polypeptide(L)'
;MHLMHMHPICAAGAGALTTVLLATGCDGASAESASGEKAFSAVGFTFGARGDVAIHGASRAAVTPAGTHPVTAGRAYRFARPGDRLLVVLRHWPESRTKRASLERPTRQLPPEEQPVETGFLVDTASWVRAGLDGHHLQWLRRDTIRVDATGNAPGDLTRLTLSGPHGGGPGQRVPPPTTHACTHLDPDTPRRATLPDIERGTDVTSALTRLRALCLNIQYATTPGTAHPGTVHQILLPLADRHTPSTAIPTDHTTPLPNAQPLLDPSRPATLILTR
;
A
#
# COMPACT_ATOMS: atom_id res chain seq x y z
N MET A 1 36.66 51.67 -17.97
CA MET A 1 37.58 51.89 -19.11
C MET A 1 39.01 51.73 -18.61
N HIS A 2 39.88 51.13 -19.43
CA HIS A 2 41.30 50.83 -19.25
C HIS A 2 41.66 49.51 -18.55
N LEU A 3 42.04 48.55 -19.43
CA LEU A 3 42.87 47.38 -19.18
C LEU A 3 44.21 47.77 -18.53
N MET A 4 44.71 46.92 -17.64
CA MET A 4 46.15 46.67 -17.50
C MET A 4 46.41 45.16 -17.52
N HIS A 5 47.25 44.77 -18.47
CA HIS A 5 47.91 43.47 -18.61
C HIS A 5 49.28 43.51 -17.92
N MET A 6 49.74 42.37 -17.36
CA MET A 6 51.13 41.85 -17.34
C MET A 6 51.14 40.53 -16.53
N HIS A 7 51.20 39.33 -17.14
CA HIS A 7 52.39 38.54 -17.58
C HIS A 7 53.05 37.69 -16.44
N PRO A 8 53.86 36.64 -16.71
CA PRO A 8 53.47 35.26 -17.07
C PRO A 8 54.22 34.18 -16.24
N ILE A 9 53.87 32.89 -16.32
CA ILE A 9 54.84 31.79 -16.16
C ILE A 9 54.58 30.72 -17.21
N CYS A 10 55.57 30.53 -18.09
CA CYS A 10 55.70 29.43 -19.02
C CYS A 10 56.19 28.17 -18.29
N ALA A 11 55.64 27.00 -18.62
CA ALA A 11 56.40 25.76 -18.60
C ALA A 11 56.01 24.95 -19.84
N ALA A 12 56.98 24.84 -20.73
CA ALA A 12 56.94 24.05 -21.94
C ALA A 12 57.01 22.55 -21.59
N GLY A 13 56.29 21.74 -22.36
CA GLY A 13 56.38 20.29 -22.34
C GLY A 13 55.83 19.75 -23.65
N ALA A 14 56.65 19.85 -24.70
CA ALA A 14 56.36 19.27 -26.01
C ALA A 14 56.51 17.75 -25.97
N GLY A 15 55.60 17.07 -26.67
CA GLY A 15 55.64 15.63 -26.91
C GLY A 15 54.56 15.25 -27.91
N ALA A 16 54.79 15.57 -29.19
CA ALA A 16 53.99 15.07 -30.29
C ALA A 16 54.41 13.64 -30.64
N LEU A 17 53.46 12.76 -30.94
CA LEU A 17 53.53 11.82 -32.08
C LEU A 17 52.18 11.11 -32.29
N THR A 18 51.60 11.43 -33.44
CA THR A 18 50.47 10.80 -34.13
C THR A 18 50.74 9.33 -34.50
N THR A 19 49.73 8.46 -34.33
CA THR A 19 49.45 7.42 -35.35
C THR A 19 47.96 7.06 -35.39
N VAL A 20 47.43 7.08 -36.60
CA VAL A 20 46.08 6.72 -37.04
C VAL A 20 46.01 5.20 -37.25
N LEU A 21 44.90 4.56 -36.92
CA LEU A 21 44.41 3.42 -37.72
C LEU A 21 42.89 3.26 -37.57
N LEU A 22 42.22 3.49 -38.71
CA LEU A 22 40.84 3.17 -38.99
C LEU A 22 40.63 1.65 -38.98
N ALA A 23 39.60 1.19 -38.29
CA ALA A 23 38.94 -0.06 -38.60
C ALA A 23 37.57 0.27 -39.19
N THR A 24 37.49 0.16 -40.52
CA THR A 24 36.26 0.19 -41.32
C THR A 24 35.55 -1.17 -41.24
N GLY A 25 34.24 -1.16 -41.04
CA GLY A 25 33.34 -2.20 -41.55
C GLY A 25 32.50 -2.95 -40.51
N CYS A 26 31.22 -2.56 -40.39
CA CYS A 26 30.08 -3.46 -40.58
C CYS A 26 28.77 -2.67 -40.42
N ASP A 27 28.02 -2.54 -41.51
CA ASP A 27 26.58 -2.25 -41.46
C ASP A 27 25.89 -3.35 -40.66
N GLY A 28 25.10 -2.96 -39.65
CA GLY A 28 24.39 -3.93 -38.84
C GLY A 28 23.67 -3.34 -37.64
N ALA A 29 22.38 -3.09 -37.86
CA ALA A 29 21.34 -2.87 -36.85
C ALA A 29 21.40 -1.57 -36.05
N SER A 30 20.36 -0.75 -36.27
CA SER A 30 19.76 0.09 -35.25
C SER A 30 19.79 -0.62 -33.90
N ALA A 31 20.65 -0.17 -33.00
CA ALA A 31 20.46 -0.39 -31.58
C ALA A 31 19.36 0.55 -31.08
N GLU A 32 18.13 0.32 -31.57
CA GLU A 32 16.95 0.56 -30.75
C GLU A 32 17.04 -0.42 -29.59
N SER A 33 17.67 0.03 -28.52
CA SER A 33 17.40 -0.46 -27.18
C SER A 33 17.52 0.71 -26.23
N ALA A 34 16.76 1.77 -26.54
CA ALA A 34 16.07 2.47 -25.48
C ALA A 34 15.14 1.44 -24.83
N SER A 35 15.62 0.72 -23.81
CA SER A 35 14.71 0.27 -22.77
C SER A 35 14.23 1.55 -22.09
N GLY A 36 13.26 2.21 -22.71
CA GLY A 36 12.51 3.29 -22.10
C GLY A 36 11.82 2.67 -20.92
N GLU A 37 12.50 2.68 -19.78
CA GLU A 37 11.93 2.33 -18.49
C GLU A 37 10.70 3.21 -18.36
N LYS A 38 9.54 2.61 -18.57
CA LYS A 38 8.30 3.37 -18.70
C LYS A 38 7.98 3.85 -17.30
N ALA A 39 8.37 5.09 -17.02
CA ALA A 39 8.25 5.69 -15.70
C ALA A 39 6.86 5.45 -15.13
N PHE A 40 6.80 4.92 -13.90
CA PHE A 40 5.54 4.68 -13.22
C PHE A 40 4.75 5.98 -13.11
N SER A 41 3.50 5.96 -13.58
CA SER A 41 2.64 7.15 -13.68
C SER A 41 1.36 6.98 -12.87
N ALA A 42 0.50 6.03 -13.22
CA ALA A 42 -0.69 5.75 -12.45
C ALA A 42 -1.24 4.35 -12.70
N VAL A 43 -1.70 3.72 -11.63
CA VAL A 43 -2.56 2.53 -11.68
C VAL A 43 -3.71 2.68 -10.69
N GLY A 44 -4.88 2.21 -11.08
CA GLY A 44 -6.08 2.18 -10.25
C GLY A 44 -6.59 0.76 -10.07
N PHE A 45 -7.05 0.44 -8.86
CA PHE A 45 -7.81 -0.75 -8.53
C PHE A 45 -9.24 -0.33 -8.21
N THR A 46 -10.21 -0.99 -8.83
CA THR A 46 -11.62 -0.91 -8.45
C THR A 46 -12.03 -2.28 -7.96
N PHE A 47 -12.66 -2.37 -6.80
CA PHE A 47 -13.11 -3.66 -6.26
C PHE A 47 -14.31 -3.51 -5.33
N GLY A 48 -15.21 -4.47 -5.37
CA GLY A 48 -16.38 -4.54 -4.50
C GLY A 48 -16.24 -5.61 -3.41
N ALA A 49 -17.28 -5.74 -2.60
CA ALA A 49 -17.36 -6.73 -1.53
C ALA A 49 -17.22 -8.18 -2.02
N ARG A 50 -17.45 -8.45 -3.30
CA ARG A 50 -17.58 -9.81 -3.87
C ARG A 50 -16.45 -10.20 -4.82
N GLY A 51 -15.30 -9.52 -4.76
CA GLY A 51 -14.10 -9.95 -5.48
C GLY A 51 -14.04 -9.56 -6.95
N ASP A 52 -14.88 -8.63 -7.36
CA ASP A 52 -14.89 -7.95 -8.65
C ASP A 52 -13.72 -6.94 -8.74
N VAL A 53 -12.49 -7.47 -8.74
CA VAL A 53 -11.26 -6.66 -8.83
C VAL A 53 -10.95 -6.33 -10.29
N ALA A 54 -10.86 -5.04 -10.60
CA ALA A 54 -10.44 -4.53 -11.90
C ALA A 54 -9.24 -3.59 -11.76
N ILE A 55 -8.28 -3.70 -12.68
CA ILE A 55 -7.04 -2.92 -12.70
C ILE A 55 -7.03 -2.03 -13.94
N HIS A 56 -6.74 -0.74 -13.76
CA HIS A 56 -6.83 0.27 -14.81
C HIS A 56 -5.64 1.24 -14.77
N GLY A 57 -5.46 2.06 -15.80
CA GLY A 57 -4.45 3.12 -15.86
C GLY A 57 -3.23 2.80 -16.72
N ALA A 58 -2.41 3.82 -16.97
CA ALA A 58 -1.28 3.77 -17.89
C ALA A 58 -0.16 2.82 -17.43
N SER A 59 -0.02 2.62 -16.12
CA SER A 59 0.97 1.73 -15.50
C SER A 59 0.37 0.40 -15.02
N ARG A 60 -0.77 -0.05 -15.57
CA ARG A 60 -1.37 -1.35 -15.21
C ARG A 60 -0.42 -2.54 -15.40
N ALA A 61 0.51 -2.45 -16.35
CA ALA A 61 1.52 -3.49 -16.61
C ALA A 61 2.59 -3.58 -15.50
N ALA A 62 2.68 -2.59 -14.61
CA ALA A 62 3.55 -2.62 -13.44
C ALA A 62 2.97 -3.46 -12.28
N VAL A 63 1.76 -4.02 -12.45
CA VAL A 63 1.09 -4.84 -11.44
C VAL A 63 1.27 -6.32 -11.75
N THR A 64 1.77 -7.08 -10.78
CA THR A 64 1.89 -8.54 -10.83
C THR A 64 1.01 -9.15 -9.74
N PRO A 65 0.07 -10.07 -10.04
CA PRO A 65 -0.67 -10.80 -9.02
C PRO A 65 0.26 -11.59 -8.09
N ALA A 66 -0.01 -11.57 -6.79
CA ALA A 66 0.74 -12.31 -5.76
C ALA A 66 -0.02 -13.53 -5.20
N GLY A 67 -1.26 -13.75 -5.66
CA GLY A 67 -2.13 -14.86 -5.26
C GLY A 67 -3.34 -14.42 -4.43
N THR A 68 -4.24 -15.37 -4.18
CA THR A 68 -5.43 -15.19 -3.35
C THR A 68 -5.44 -16.26 -2.27
N HIS A 69 -5.62 -15.84 -1.01
CA HIS A 69 -5.57 -16.73 0.15
C HIS A 69 -6.76 -16.50 1.09
N PRO A 70 -7.28 -17.56 1.74
CA PRO A 70 -8.34 -17.41 2.73
C PRO A 70 -7.84 -16.66 3.98
N VAL A 71 -8.73 -15.86 4.57
CA VAL A 71 -8.50 -15.16 5.84
C VAL A 71 -9.03 -16.02 6.97
N THR A 72 -8.13 -16.74 7.64
CA THR A 72 -8.47 -17.58 8.78
C THR A 72 -8.43 -16.77 10.08
N ALA A 73 -9.52 -16.80 10.85
CA ALA A 73 -9.63 -16.12 12.15
C ALA A 73 -9.27 -14.61 12.10
N GLY A 74 -9.50 -13.95 10.97
CA GLY A 74 -9.18 -12.53 10.77
C GLY A 74 -7.69 -12.19 10.64
N ARG A 75 -6.79 -13.19 10.60
CA ARG A 75 -5.34 -12.99 10.49
C ARG A 75 -4.97 -12.51 9.09
N ALA A 76 -4.05 -11.55 9.03
CA ALA A 76 -3.52 -11.06 7.77
C ALA A 76 -2.63 -12.13 7.12
N TYR A 77 -2.89 -12.48 5.86
CA TYR A 77 -1.99 -13.34 5.11
C TYR A 77 -0.66 -12.62 4.84
N ARG A 78 0.44 -13.39 4.93
CA ARG A 78 1.81 -12.93 4.75
C ARG A 78 2.27 -13.22 3.32
N PHE A 79 1.97 -12.31 2.41
CA PHE A 79 2.50 -12.39 1.05
C PHE A 79 4.02 -12.20 1.05
N ALA A 80 4.70 -12.96 0.20
CA ALA A 80 6.10 -12.69 -0.13
C ALA A 80 6.18 -11.35 -0.88
N ARG A 81 7.10 -10.48 -0.48
CA ARG A 81 7.29 -9.17 -1.09
C ARG A 81 8.77 -8.93 -1.43
N PRO A 82 9.12 -8.79 -2.72
CA PRO A 82 10.40 -8.26 -3.14
C PRO A 82 10.63 -6.83 -2.60
N GLY A 83 11.89 -6.45 -2.38
CA GLY A 83 12.20 -5.20 -1.67
C GLY A 83 11.92 -3.90 -2.42
N ASP A 84 11.83 -3.99 -3.74
CA ASP A 84 11.60 -2.91 -4.71
C ASP A 84 10.11 -2.67 -5.03
N ARG A 85 9.21 -3.52 -4.53
CA ARG A 85 7.79 -3.48 -4.90
C ARG A 85 6.89 -3.14 -3.71
N LEU A 86 5.85 -2.36 -3.99
CA LEU A 86 4.76 -2.12 -3.06
C LEU A 86 3.83 -3.34 -3.05
N LEU A 87 3.39 -3.79 -1.88
CA LEU A 87 2.35 -4.81 -1.77
C LEU A 87 0.98 -4.15 -1.57
N VAL A 88 0.03 -4.43 -2.46
CA VAL A 88 -1.38 -4.11 -2.27
C VAL A 88 -2.12 -5.38 -1.93
N VAL A 89 -2.93 -5.37 -0.87
CA VAL A 89 -3.77 -6.50 -0.45
C VAL A 89 -5.21 -6.06 -0.38
N LEU A 90 -6.07 -6.71 -1.16
CA LEU A 90 -7.50 -6.42 -1.20
C LEU A 90 -8.25 -7.57 -0.52
N ARG A 91 -8.95 -7.27 0.57
CA ARG A 91 -9.80 -8.21 1.29
C ARG A 91 -11.25 -8.07 0.81
N HIS A 92 -11.83 -9.19 0.43
CA HIS A 92 -13.19 -9.28 -0.11
C HIS A 92 -13.79 -10.66 0.17
N TRP A 93 -15.10 -10.82 0.02
CA TRP A 93 -15.70 -12.14 -0.01
C TRP A 93 -15.36 -12.81 -1.35
N PRO A 94 -15.17 -14.14 -1.38
CA PRO A 94 -15.04 -14.85 -2.64
C PRO A 94 -16.29 -14.61 -3.49
N GLU A 95 -16.12 -14.55 -4.81
CA GLU A 95 -17.26 -14.54 -5.72
C GLU A 95 -18.15 -15.75 -5.42
N SER A 96 -19.45 -15.51 -5.23
CA SER A 96 -20.41 -16.57 -4.92
C SER A 96 -20.33 -17.65 -5.98
N ARG A 97 -20.13 -18.91 -5.54
CA ARG A 97 -19.93 -20.07 -6.42
C ARG A 97 -21.03 -20.23 -7.47
N THR A 98 -22.22 -19.69 -7.28
CA THR A 98 -23.32 -19.67 -8.27
C THR A 98 -22.96 -19.00 -9.60
N LYS A 99 -22.11 -17.96 -9.60
CA LYS A 99 -21.62 -17.34 -10.85
C LYS A 99 -20.57 -18.22 -11.56
N ARG A 100 -19.82 -19.00 -10.78
CA ARG A 100 -18.79 -19.94 -11.27
C ARG A 100 -19.39 -21.30 -11.71
N ALA A 101 -20.40 -21.79 -11.00
CA ALA A 101 -21.20 -22.99 -11.28
C ALA A 101 -22.21 -22.78 -12.42
N SER A 102 -22.35 -21.55 -12.93
CA SER A 102 -23.05 -21.30 -14.21
C SER A 102 -22.27 -21.86 -15.41
N LEU A 103 -20.99 -22.24 -15.23
CA LEU A 103 -20.17 -22.92 -16.23
C LEU A 103 -20.01 -24.43 -15.96
N GLU A 104 -20.24 -24.91 -14.74
CA GLU A 104 -20.12 -26.34 -14.39
C GLU A 104 -21.18 -26.76 -13.35
N ARG A 105 -21.93 -27.81 -13.70
CA ARG A 105 -23.14 -28.32 -13.04
C ARG A 105 -23.02 -28.62 -11.52
N PRO A 106 -24.14 -28.68 -10.78
CA PRO A 106 -24.15 -28.46 -9.33
C PRO A 106 -23.95 -29.74 -8.54
N THR A 107 -23.15 -29.67 -7.47
CA THR A 107 -23.27 -30.57 -6.32
C THR A 107 -23.69 -29.79 -5.08
N ARG A 108 -24.70 -30.36 -4.42
CA ARG A 108 -25.44 -29.86 -3.28
C ARG A 108 -24.60 -30.08 -2.02
N GLN A 109 -23.87 -29.06 -1.60
CA GLN A 109 -23.39 -28.90 -0.24
C GLN A 109 -23.67 -27.46 0.18
N LEU A 110 -24.35 -27.28 1.30
CA LEU A 110 -24.48 -25.99 1.98
C LEU A 110 -23.03 -25.45 2.13
N PRO A 111 -22.68 -24.29 1.54
CA PRO A 111 -21.29 -23.85 1.61
C PRO A 111 -20.92 -23.64 3.09
N PRO A 112 -19.70 -24.01 3.51
CA PRO A 112 -19.18 -23.48 4.78
C PRO A 112 -19.33 -21.96 4.71
N GLU A 113 -19.63 -21.30 5.84
CA GLU A 113 -19.63 -19.83 5.94
C GLU A 113 -18.48 -19.30 5.10
N GLU A 114 -18.81 -18.62 3.99
CA GLU A 114 -17.82 -18.26 2.97
C GLU A 114 -16.79 -17.38 3.67
N GLN A 115 -15.56 -17.87 3.89
CA GLN A 115 -14.55 -17.08 4.59
C GLN A 115 -14.08 -15.95 3.66
N PRO A 116 -13.77 -14.75 4.19
CA PRO A 116 -13.21 -13.70 3.36
C PRO A 116 -11.84 -14.15 2.83
N VAL A 117 -11.45 -13.61 1.69
CA VAL A 117 -10.16 -13.87 1.06
C VAL A 117 -9.38 -12.58 0.93
N GLU A 118 -8.06 -12.71 0.85
CA GLU A 118 -7.13 -11.64 0.53
C GLU A 118 -6.47 -11.92 -0.80
N THR A 119 -6.59 -10.98 -1.73
CA THR A 119 -5.91 -11.01 -3.02
C THR A 119 -4.78 -9.99 -3.03
N GLY A 120 -3.56 -10.48 -3.23
CA GLY A 120 -2.34 -9.66 -3.21
C GLY A 120 -1.89 -9.25 -4.62
N PHE A 121 -1.31 -8.06 -4.71
CA PHE A 121 -0.71 -7.52 -5.93
C PHE A 121 0.63 -6.84 -5.58
N LEU A 122 1.68 -7.18 -6.33
CA LEU A 122 2.96 -6.48 -6.28
C LEU A 122 2.95 -5.38 -7.33
N VAL A 123 3.25 -4.16 -6.93
CA VAL A 123 3.29 -3.00 -7.82
C VAL A 123 4.70 -2.44 -7.87
N ASP A 124 5.28 -2.43 -9.07
CA ASP A 124 6.50 -1.68 -9.32
C ASP A 124 6.14 -0.19 -9.44
N THR A 125 6.55 0.57 -8.42
CA THR A 125 6.23 2.00 -8.29
C THR A 125 7.47 2.86 -8.51
N ALA A 126 8.57 2.30 -9.01
CA ALA A 126 9.86 3.00 -9.11
C ALA A 126 10.27 3.66 -7.78
N SER A 127 10.08 2.94 -6.66
CA SER A 127 10.40 3.33 -5.27
C SER A 127 9.60 4.49 -4.66
N TRP A 128 8.56 5.00 -5.32
CA TRP A 128 7.71 6.05 -4.74
C TRP A 128 6.30 6.05 -5.27
N VAL A 129 5.34 6.34 -4.39
CA VAL A 129 3.94 6.39 -4.78
C VAL A 129 3.14 7.35 -3.90
N ARG A 130 2.19 8.05 -4.52
CA ARG A 130 1.07 8.67 -3.83
C ARG A 130 -0.11 7.71 -3.90
N ALA A 131 -0.60 7.26 -2.74
CA ALA A 131 -1.75 6.38 -2.63
C ALA A 131 -3.01 7.17 -2.27
N GLY A 132 -4.12 6.85 -2.93
CA GLY A 132 -5.44 7.43 -2.69
C GLY A 132 -6.51 6.36 -2.58
N LEU A 133 -7.39 6.43 -1.58
CA LEU A 133 -8.55 5.55 -1.42
C LEU A 133 -9.82 6.37 -1.47
N ASP A 134 -10.66 6.10 -2.47
CA ASP A 134 -11.88 6.87 -2.76
C ASP A 134 -11.64 8.39 -2.82
N GLY A 135 -10.44 8.80 -3.25
CA GLY A 135 -10.04 10.21 -3.35
C GLY A 135 -9.21 10.72 -2.17
N HIS A 136 -9.03 9.95 -1.10
CA HIS A 136 -8.35 10.37 0.12
C HIS A 136 -6.93 9.82 0.23
N HIS A 137 -5.99 10.61 0.74
CA HIS A 137 -4.61 10.17 0.87
C HIS A 137 -4.45 9.07 1.90
N LEU A 138 -3.73 8.02 1.50
CA LEU A 138 -3.33 6.95 2.38
C LEU A 138 -1.86 7.04 2.75
N GLN A 139 -1.52 6.49 3.90
CA GLN A 139 -0.15 6.14 4.26
C GLN A 139 -0.07 4.65 4.56
N TRP A 140 1.11 4.05 4.49
CA TRP A 140 1.30 2.69 5.01
C TRP A 140 2.13 2.77 6.29
N LEU A 141 1.81 1.93 7.28
CA LEU A 141 2.50 1.96 8.58
C LEU A 141 3.54 0.86 8.73
N ARG A 142 3.29 -0.34 8.17
CA ARG A 142 4.20 -1.48 8.28
C ARG A 142 4.24 -2.28 6.98
N ARG A 143 5.43 -2.85 6.73
CA ARG A 143 5.68 -3.81 5.64
C ARG A 143 5.26 -3.30 4.26
N ASP A 144 5.25 -1.98 4.08
CA ASP A 144 4.99 -1.28 2.81
C ASP A 144 3.80 -1.90 2.07
N THR A 145 2.78 -2.18 2.87
CA THR A 145 1.58 -2.86 2.45
C THR A 145 0.44 -1.86 2.53
N ILE A 146 -0.25 -1.67 1.43
CA ILE A 146 -1.57 -1.04 1.43
C ILE A 146 -2.58 -2.17 1.49
N ARG A 147 -3.24 -2.32 2.62
CA ARG A 147 -4.29 -3.31 2.81
C ARG A 147 -5.64 -2.61 2.83
N VAL A 148 -6.58 -3.07 2.03
CA VAL A 148 -7.91 -2.48 1.94
C VAL A 148 -8.96 -3.57 2.06
N ASP A 149 -10.03 -3.30 2.79
CA ASP A 149 -11.13 -4.22 3.08
C ASP A 149 -12.45 -3.67 2.55
N ALA A 150 -13.02 -4.41 1.60
CA ALA A 150 -14.35 -4.12 1.06
C ALA A 150 -15.41 -5.11 1.57
N THR A 151 -15.08 -6.01 2.51
CA THR A 151 -16.04 -7.02 2.99
C THR A 151 -17.27 -6.41 3.67
N GLY A 152 -17.16 -5.17 4.17
CA GLY A 152 -18.25 -4.40 4.75
C GLY A 152 -19.02 -3.52 3.76
N ASN A 153 -18.63 -3.46 2.48
CA ASN A 153 -19.32 -2.64 1.48
C ASN A 153 -20.70 -3.24 1.15
N ALA A 154 -21.66 -2.37 0.82
CA ALA A 154 -22.94 -2.83 0.29
C ALA A 154 -22.76 -3.47 -1.11
N PRO A 155 -23.69 -4.36 -1.53
CA PRO A 155 -23.67 -4.89 -2.89
C PRO A 155 -23.73 -3.77 -3.93
N GLY A 156 -22.78 -3.74 -4.87
CA GLY A 156 -22.66 -2.71 -5.90
C GLY A 156 -21.78 -1.52 -5.52
N ASP A 157 -21.42 -1.36 -4.24
CA ASP A 157 -20.48 -0.34 -3.80
C ASP A 157 -19.05 -0.75 -4.11
N LEU A 158 -18.39 0.08 -4.92
CA LEU A 158 -17.01 -0.11 -5.32
C LEU A 158 -16.09 0.78 -4.47
N THR A 159 -14.98 0.20 -4.05
CA THR A 159 -13.85 0.94 -3.48
C THR A 159 -12.80 1.14 -4.57
N ARG A 160 -12.25 2.36 -4.65
CA ARG A 160 -11.24 2.76 -5.63
C ARG A 160 -9.93 3.09 -4.93
N LEU A 161 -8.92 2.27 -5.15
CA LEU A 161 -7.54 2.57 -4.75
C LEU A 161 -6.77 3.11 -5.97
N THR A 162 -6.14 4.26 -5.86
CA THR A 162 -5.27 4.85 -6.87
C THR A 162 -3.84 4.94 -6.36
N LEU A 163 -2.89 4.61 -7.22
CA LEU A 163 -1.46 4.73 -7.00
C LEU A 163 -0.89 5.58 -8.12
N SER A 164 -0.20 6.67 -7.80
CA SER A 164 0.37 7.59 -8.80
C SER A 164 1.83 7.98 -8.55
N GLY A 165 2.53 8.28 -9.64
CA GLY A 165 3.88 8.85 -9.76
C GLY A 165 3.88 10.06 -10.72
N PRO A 166 5.02 10.73 -10.99
CA PRO A 166 6.30 10.72 -10.27
C PRO A 166 6.35 11.81 -9.17
N HIS A 167 7.45 11.83 -8.40
CA HIS A 167 7.74 12.84 -7.38
C HIS A 167 7.51 14.26 -7.92
N GLY A 168 6.74 15.10 -7.21
CA GLY A 168 6.75 16.55 -7.49
C GLY A 168 5.41 17.30 -7.54
N GLY A 169 4.27 16.72 -7.13
CA GLY A 169 2.99 17.46 -7.12
C GLY A 169 2.13 17.34 -5.86
N GLY A 170 2.52 16.53 -4.87
CA GLY A 170 1.73 16.30 -3.64
C GLY A 170 2.38 15.32 -2.67
N PRO A 171 1.75 15.04 -1.51
CA PRO A 171 2.32 14.20 -0.47
C PRO A 171 2.25 12.71 -0.85
N GLY A 172 3.28 12.20 -1.54
CA GLY A 172 3.52 10.76 -1.70
C GLY A 172 4.65 10.27 -0.80
N GLN A 173 4.88 8.96 -0.78
CA GLN A 173 5.82 8.30 0.11
C GLN A 173 6.80 7.46 -0.69
N ARG A 174 8.07 7.48 -0.28
CA ARG A 174 9.04 6.49 -0.75
C ARG A 174 8.57 5.12 -0.27
N VAL A 175 8.61 4.14 -1.14
CA VAL A 175 8.49 2.73 -0.76
C VAL A 175 9.80 2.37 -0.09
N PRO A 176 9.84 2.24 1.25
CA PRO A 176 11.09 1.99 1.91
C PRO A 176 11.55 0.55 1.64
N PRO A 177 12.86 0.27 1.72
CA PRO A 177 13.33 -1.10 1.65
C PRO A 177 12.72 -1.90 2.81
N PRO A 178 12.56 -3.24 2.66
CA PRO A 178 11.89 -4.11 3.64
C PRO A 178 12.37 -4.01 5.08
N THR A 179 13.56 -3.47 5.28
CA THR A 179 14.30 -3.49 6.53
C THR A 179 13.97 -2.33 7.46
N THR A 180 13.31 -1.25 7.02
CA THR A 180 13.26 0.00 7.80
C THR A 180 12.64 -0.18 9.21
N HIS A 181 13.43 0.15 10.23
CA HIS A 181 13.61 -0.69 11.42
C HIS A 181 12.75 -0.38 12.66
N ALA A 182 11.77 0.53 12.59
CA ALA A 182 11.10 1.04 13.80
C ALA A 182 10.38 -0.04 14.63
N CYS A 183 9.97 -1.15 13.99
CA CYS A 183 9.23 -2.24 14.62
C CYS A 183 9.87 -3.63 14.43
N THR A 184 11.17 -3.69 14.07
CA THR A 184 11.85 -4.96 13.70
C THR A 184 12.18 -5.83 14.91
N HIS A 185 12.31 -5.23 16.08
CA HIS A 185 12.57 -5.93 17.34
C HIS A 185 11.30 -6.54 17.97
N LEU A 186 10.12 -6.24 17.42
CA LEU A 186 8.85 -6.76 17.91
C LEU A 186 8.43 -7.97 17.08
N ASP A 187 8.19 -9.09 17.76
CA ASP A 187 7.57 -10.25 17.14
C ASP A 187 6.17 -9.86 16.60
N PRO A 188 5.92 -10.02 15.29
CA PRO A 188 4.63 -9.70 14.68
C PRO A 188 3.48 -10.65 15.07
N ASP A 189 3.75 -11.79 15.72
CA ASP A 189 2.73 -12.76 16.11
C ASP A 189 2.44 -12.80 17.61
N THR A 190 3.29 -12.18 18.42
CA THR A 190 3.15 -12.22 19.88
C THR A 190 2.20 -11.13 20.37
N PRO A 191 1.11 -11.49 21.08
CA PRO A 191 0.23 -10.52 21.71
C PRO A 191 0.96 -9.58 22.66
N ARG A 192 0.55 -8.32 22.69
CA ARG A 192 1.20 -7.31 23.56
C ARG A 192 0.23 -6.26 24.08
N ARG A 193 0.49 -5.79 25.29
CA ARG A 193 -0.21 -4.64 25.85
C ARG A 193 0.29 -3.36 25.21
N ALA A 194 -0.62 -2.44 24.91
CA ALA A 194 -0.24 -1.12 24.42
C ALA A 194 -1.19 -0.05 24.94
N THR A 195 -0.65 1.16 25.15
CA THR A 195 -1.45 2.35 25.42
C THR A 195 -2.02 2.85 24.11
N LEU A 196 -3.34 2.92 24.01
CA LEU A 196 -3.99 3.43 22.81
C LEU A 196 -3.82 4.95 22.73
N PRO A 197 -3.42 5.49 21.56
CA PRO A 197 -3.43 6.92 21.36
C PRO A 197 -4.87 7.44 21.33
N ASP A 198 -5.06 8.65 21.80
CA ASP A 198 -6.34 9.34 21.68
C ASP A 198 -6.58 9.74 20.21
N ILE A 199 -7.65 9.22 19.61
CA ILE A 199 -8.04 9.50 18.23
C ILE A 199 -9.56 9.64 18.21
N GLU A 200 -10.03 10.82 17.86
CA GLU A 200 -11.45 11.13 17.79
C GLU A 200 -12.01 10.86 16.39
N ARG A 201 -13.32 10.64 16.31
CA ARG A 201 -14.04 10.63 15.03
C ARG A 201 -13.87 11.98 14.33
N GLY A 202 -13.67 11.97 13.02
CA GLY A 202 -13.41 13.18 12.24
C GLY A 202 -11.93 13.58 12.19
N THR A 203 -11.04 12.89 12.93
CA THR A 203 -9.60 13.08 12.79
C THR A 203 -9.16 12.77 11.36
N ASP A 204 -8.30 13.62 10.77
CA ASP A 204 -7.69 13.35 9.47
C ASP A 204 -6.86 12.05 9.49
N VAL A 205 -6.88 11.30 8.38
CA VAL A 205 -6.21 10.01 8.24
C VAL A 205 -4.72 10.09 8.50
N THR A 206 -4.04 11.11 7.99
CA THR A 206 -2.60 11.29 8.21
C THR A 206 -2.29 11.49 9.69
N SER A 207 -3.12 12.28 10.38
CA SER A 207 -2.97 12.53 11.82
C SER A 207 -3.22 11.27 12.65
N ALA A 208 -4.29 10.53 12.36
CA ALA A 208 -4.61 9.27 13.04
C ALA A 208 -3.52 8.21 12.83
N LEU A 209 -3.05 8.04 11.60
CA LEU A 209 -1.98 7.11 11.26
C LEU A 209 -0.66 7.47 11.96
N THR A 210 -0.33 8.75 12.03
CA THR A 210 0.86 9.23 12.76
C THR A 210 0.81 8.82 14.23
N ARG A 211 -0.35 8.91 14.87
CA ARG A 211 -0.55 8.46 16.26
C ARG A 211 -0.50 6.94 16.41
N LEU A 212 -1.09 6.20 15.46
CA LEU A 212 -1.10 4.72 15.46
C LEU A 212 0.28 4.09 15.17
N ARG A 213 1.22 4.80 14.54
CA ARG A 213 2.56 4.29 14.21
C ARG A 213 3.29 3.71 15.43
N ALA A 214 3.14 4.33 16.59
CA ALA A 214 3.77 3.87 17.84
C ALA A 214 3.32 2.46 18.27
N LEU A 215 2.14 2.01 17.82
CA LEU A 215 1.61 0.70 18.17
C LEU A 215 2.21 -0.45 17.37
N CYS A 216 2.97 -0.17 16.30
CA CYS A 216 3.55 -1.18 15.43
C CYS A 216 2.53 -2.24 14.93
N LEU A 217 1.30 -1.82 14.61
CA LEU A 217 0.26 -2.69 14.06
C LEU A 217 0.28 -2.68 12.53
N ASN A 218 -0.21 -3.77 11.92
CA ASN A 218 -0.60 -3.72 10.52
C ASN A 218 -1.91 -2.94 10.42
N ILE A 219 -2.02 -2.03 9.45
CA ILE A 219 -3.25 -1.28 9.21
C ILE A 219 -3.93 -1.80 7.95
N GLN A 220 -5.25 -1.91 8.04
CA GLN A 220 -6.15 -2.18 6.94
C GLN A 220 -7.14 -1.01 6.83
N TYR A 221 -7.36 -0.51 5.63
CA TYR A 221 -8.30 0.57 5.36
C TYR A 221 -9.65 0.00 4.97
N ALA A 222 -10.73 0.61 5.44
CA ALA A 222 -12.07 0.39 4.92
C ALA A 222 -12.74 1.75 4.73
N THR A 223 -13.74 1.83 3.87
CA THR A 223 -14.49 3.05 3.60
C THR A 223 -15.96 2.81 3.85
N THR A 224 -16.63 3.74 4.52
CA THR A 224 -18.07 3.71 4.71
C THR A 224 -18.68 5.03 4.24
N PRO A 225 -19.88 5.01 3.64
CA PRO A 225 -20.66 6.23 3.49
C PRO A 225 -20.90 6.88 4.86
N GLY A 226 -20.91 8.22 4.90
CA GLY A 226 -21.18 8.95 6.14
C GLY A 226 -21.46 10.43 5.89
N THR A 227 -21.90 11.13 6.93
CA THR A 227 -22.17 12.58 6.90
C THR A 227 -20.98 13.44 7.34
N ALA A 228 -19.91 12.81 7.85
CA ALA A 228 -18.68 13.50 8.22
C ALA A 228 -17.87 13.91 6.98
N HIS A 229 -16.81 14.70 7.19
CA HIS A 229 -15.96 15.13 6.09
C HIS A 229 -15.26 13.91 5.44
N PRO A 230 -15.32 13.75 4.11
CA PRO A 230 -14.64 12.67 3.41
C PRO A 230 -13.14 12.61 3.75
N GLY A 231 -12.59 11.41 3.90
CA GLY A 231 -11.18 11.19 4.25
C GLY A 231 -10.85 11.41 5.72
N THR A 232 -11.85 11.42 6.59
CA THR A 232 -11.67 11.44 8.04
C THR A 232 -11.97 10.08 8.66
N VAL A 233 -11.41 9.85 9.85
CA VAL A 233 -11.62 8.61 10.60
C VAL A 233 -13.05 8.55 11.12
N HIS A 234 -13.80 7.55 10.66
CA HIS A 234 -15.11 7.23 11.21
C HIS A 234 -14.99 6.40 12.49
N GLN A 235 -14.12 5.39 12.44
CA GLN A 235 -13.94 4.39 13.49
C GLN A 235 -12.59 3.68 13.34
N ILE A 236 -12.01 3.22 14.46
CA ILE A 236 -10.86 2.32 14.47
C ILE A 236 -11.28 1.01 15.13
N LEU A 237 -11.01 -0.11 14.48
CA LEU A 237 -11.20 -1.45 15.02
C LEU A 237 -9.85 -2.06 15.39
N LEU A 238 -9.68 -2.43 16.67
CA LEU A 238 -8.46 -3.02 17.19
C LEU A 238 -8.56 -4.53 17.29
N PRO A 239 -7.49 -5.26 16.93
CA PRO A 239 -7.41 -6.69 17.12
C PRO A 239 -7.05 -7.02 18.57
N LEU A 240 -8.00 -7.53 19.37
CA LEU A 240 -7.77 -7.92 20.77
C LEU A 240 -7.48 -9.41 20.89
N ALA A 241 -6.38 -9.81 21.53
CA ALA A 241 -5.93 -11.20 21.58
C ALA A 241 -6.89 -12.17 22.28
N ASP A 242 -7.69 -11.68 23.21
CA ASP A 242 -8.70 -12.43 23.96
C ASP A 242 -10.06 -12.53 23.25
N ARG A 243 -10.22 -11.92 22.07
CA ARG A 243 -11.50 -11.87 21.34
C ARG A 243 -11.33 -12.18 19.87
N HIS A 244 -12.29 -12.90 19.30
CA HIS A 244 -12.35 -13.17 17.86
C HIS A 244 -12.89 -11.96 17.07
N THR A 245 -13.81 -11.20 17.67
CA THR A 245 -14.31 -9.95 17.09
C THR A 245 -13.40 -8.78 17.46
N PRO A 246 -13.08 -7.89 16.51
CA PRO A 246 -12.30 -6.71 16.83
C PRO A 246 -13.13 -5.78 17.72
N SER A 247 -12.46 -5.00 18.57
CA SER A 247 -13.10 -4.04 19.45
C SER A 247 -12.92 -2.63 18.91
N THR A 248 -13.95 -1.81 19.03
CA THR A 248 -13.89 -0.41 18.63
C THR A 248 -12.99 0.38 19.58
N ALA A 249 -11.96 1.05 19.05
CA ALA A 249 -11.05 1.90 19.82
C ALA A 249 -11.59 3.32 20.06
N ILE A 250 -12.48 3.79 19.17
CA ILE A 250 -13.09 5.13 19.25
C ILE A 250 -14.53 4.95 19.75
N PRO A 251 -14.86 5.34 20.99
CA PRO A 251 -16.23 5.28 21.48
C PRO A 251 -17.19 6.02 20.53
N THR A 252 -18.35 5.43 20.25
CA THR A 252 -19.40 6.04 19.43
C THR A 252 -20.14 7.17 20.15
N ASP A 253 -20.02 7.23 21.48
CA ASP A 253 -20.62 8.22 22.37
C ASP A 253 -19.58 8.68 23.39
N HIS A 254 -19.77 9.86 23.98
CA HIS A 254 -18.98 10.51 25.04
C HIS A 254 -18.83 9.71 26.35
N THR A 255 -18.87 8.38 26.29
CA THR A 255 -18.49 7.51 27.38
C THR A 255 -16.99 7.60 27.60
N THR A 256 -16.67 7.83 28.87
CA THR A 256 -15.40 8.29 29.40
C THR A 256 -14.24 7.50 28.80
N PRO A 257 -13.15 8.16 28.34
CA PRO A 257 -11.93 7.44 27.95
C PRO A 257 -11.55 6.56 29.13
N LEU A 258 -11.38 5.25 28.97
CA LEU A 258 -10.81 4.44 30.04
C LEU A 258 -9.36 4.90 30.21
N PRO A 259 -9.03 5.72 31.22
CA PRO A 259 -7.67 6.17 31.38
C PRO A 259 -6.89 4.94 31.86
N ASN A 260 -5.84 4.57 31.15
CA ASN A 260 -4.92 3.47 31.49
C ASN A 260 -5.39 2.03 31.17
N ALA A 261 -6.46 1.83 30.41
CA ALA A 261 -6.70 0.50 29.85
C ALA A 261 -5.61 0.19 28.80
N GLN A 262 -4.74 -0.78 29.11
CA GLN A 262 -3.78 -1.34 28.17
C GLN A 262 -4.35 -2.65 27.60
N PRO A 263 -5.14 -2.58 26.51
CA PRO A 263 -5.67 -3.78 25.87
C PRO A 263 -4.53 -4.70 25.42
N LEU A 264 -4.77 -6.01 25.50
CA LEU A 264 -3.87 -7.00 24.91
C LEU A 264 -4.17 -7.09 23.42
N LEU A 265 -3.32 -6.47 22.61
CA LEU A 265 -3.45 -6.44 21.16
C LEU A 265 -2.86 -7.72 20.53
N ASP A 266 -3.46 -8.17 19.43
CA ASP A 266 -3.00 -9.27 18.59
C ASP A 266 -2.45 -8.74 17.26
N PRO A 267 -1.12 -8.60 17.11
CA PRO A 267 -0.51 -7.96 15.94
C PRO A 267 -0.57 -8.82 14.67
N SER A 268 -0.95 -10.09 14.80
CA SER A 268 -1.15 -10.99 13.66
C SER A 268 -2.40 -10.67 12.85
N ARG A 269 -3.35 -9.93 13.45
CA ARG A 269 -4.53 -9.38 12.81
C ARG A 269 -4.32 -7.88 12.54
N PRO A 270 -4.81 -7.35 11.41
CA PRO A 270 -4.71 -5.93 11.14
C PRO A 270 -5.69 -5.15 12.02
N ALA A 271 -5.30 -3.94 12.41
CA ALA A 271 -6.24 -2.93 12.89
C ALA A 271 -6.92 -2.28 11.68
N THR A 272 -8.25 -2.13 11.73
CA THR A 272 -9.01 -1.56 10.63
C THR A 272 -9.29 -0.08 10.90
N LEU A 273 -8.81 0.79 10.02
CA LEU A 273 -9.16 2.21 9.99
C LEU A 273 -10.32 2.40 9.01
N ILE A 274 -11.51 2.68 9.55
CA ILE A 274 -12.70 2.93 8.75
C ILE A 274 -12.79 4.43 8.47
N LEU A 275 -12.83 4.79 7.20
CA LEU A 275 -12.84 6.16 6.70
C LEU A 275 -14.22 6.55 6.21
N THR A 276 -14.61 7.80 6.44
CA THR A 276 -15.78 8.36 5.77
C THR A 276 -15.46 8.63 4.30
N ARG A 277 -16.29 8.10 3.42
CA ARG A 277 -16.33 8.39 1.98
C ARG A 277 -17.20 9.60 1.71
#